data_AF-A0AAD1RLJ5-F1
#
_entry.id   AF-A0AAD1RLJ5-F1
#
_cell.length_a   1.000
_cell.length_b   1.000
_cell.length_c   1.000
_cell.angle_alpha   90.00
_cell.angle_beta   90.00
_cell.angle_gamma   90.00
#
_symmetry.space_group_name_H-M   'P 1'
#
loop_
_entity.id
_entity.type
_entity.pdbx_description
1 polymer ?
#
loop_
_entity_poly.entity_id
_entity_poly.type
_entity_poly.pdbx_seq_one_letter_code
_entity_poly.pdbx_strand_id
1 'polypeptide(L)'
;MQFDTDGLQSCVLAQFGMTPVTRKAVQIHYDVNRHHWFTTAFQKGIIAVADSLRTSHLSPSARREINQCYGNVIKKPLKRVHMVKVDQQPNDDDFGVFAIANAFELLSGRNAACKYIHQQMRKHLISCLENGKKNKSQHFQRDCKILKMNDTGKTSI
;
A
#
# COMPACT_ATOMS: atom_id res chain seq x y z
N MET A 1 -2.83 -18.15 -8.07
CA MET A 1 -3.14 -16.76 -7.66
C MET A 1 -1.89 -16.16 -7.05
N GLN A 2 -1.48 -14.94 -7.44
CA GLN A 2 -0.11 -14.45 -7.17
C GLN A 2 0.14 -13.97 -5.72
N PHE A 3 -0.90 -13.52 -4.99
CA PHE A 3 -0.72 -13.01 -3.60
C PHE A 3 -1.66 -13.60 -2.55
N ASP A 4 -2.72 -14.30 -2.97
CA ASP A 4 -3.75 -14.93 -2.13
C ASP A 4 -4.12 -14.11 -0.88
N THR A 5 -4.82 -12.98 -1.09
CA THR A 5 -5.09 -11.96 -0.07
C THR A 5 -6.54 -11.45 -0.14
N ASP A 6 -7.12 -11.09 1.00
CA ASP A 6 -8.35 -10.30 1.12
C ASP A 6 -8.05 -8.79 0.99
N GLY A 7 -9.09 -7.95 1.02
CA GLY A 7 -9.00 -6.50 1.07
C GLY A 7 -9.23 -5.82 -0.27
N LEU A 8 -8.51 -4.74 -0.55
CA LEU A 8 -8.69 -3.83 -1.71
C LEU A 8 -10.16 -3.43 -1.94
N GLN A 9 -10.88 -3.21 -0.84
CA GLN A 9 -12.24 -2.71 -0.85
C GLN A 9 -12.27 -1.26 -1.33
N SER A 10 -13.42 -0.81 -1.82
CA SER A 10 -13.58 0.55 -2.32
C SER A 10 -13.20 1.60 -1.27
N CYS A 11 -12.20 2.42 -1.60
CA CYS A 11 -11.77 3.55 -0.77
C CYS A 11 -12.90 4.59 -0.58
N VAL A 12 -13.84 4.66 -1.54
CA VAL A 12 -15.01 5.55 -1.48
C VAL A 12 -16.06 5.01 -0.50
N LEU A 13 -16.23 3.69 -0.45
CA LEU A 13 -17.15 3.04 0.50
C LEU A 13 -16.62 3.02 1.94
N ALA A 14 -15.31 3.23 2.14
CA ALA A 14 -14.72 3.37 3.49
C ALA A 14 -15.39 4.47 4.34
N GLN A 15 -16.00 5.47 3.69
CA GLN A 15 -16.80 6.50 4.35
C GLN A 15 -18.06 5.93 5.03
N PHE A 16 -18.65 4.87 4.45
CA PHE A 16 -19.85 4.19 4.95
C PHE A 16 -19.52 2.97 5.83
N GLY A 17 -18.29 2.47 5.77
CA GLY A 17 -17.76 1.40 6.61
C GLY A 17 -16.96 0.38 5.81
N MET A 18 -16.08 -0.34 6.50
CA MET A 18 -15.26 -1.39 5.91
C MET A 18 -15.82 -2.78 6.21
N THR A 19 -15.77 -3.67 5.22
CA THR A 19 -16.01 -5.10 5.45
C THR A 19 -14.80 -5.68 6.19
N PRO A 20 -15.00 -6.44 7.28
CA PRO A 20 -13.88 -7.11 7.93
C PRO A 20 -13.24 -8.16 7.02
N VAL A 21 -11.91 -8.21 7.03
CA VAL A 21 -11.14 -9.26 6.36
C VAL A 21 -11.10 -10.53 7.21
N THR A 22 -10.84 -11.68 6.60
CA THR A 22 -10.86 -12.99 7.29
C THR A 22 -9.49 -13.67 7.39
N ARG A 23 -8.52 -13.20 6.62
CA ARG A 23 -7.17 -13.78 6.50
C ARG A 23 -6.15 -12.69 6.16
N LYS A 24 -5.00 -13.08 5.59
CA LYS A 24 -4.01 -12.14 5.02
C LYS A 24 -4.72 -11.13 4.13
N ALA A 25 -4.40 -9.85 4.30
CA ALA A 25 -5.10 -8.78 3.61
C ALA A 25 -4.19 -7.60 3.26
N VAL A 26 -4.53 -6.86 2.20
CA VAL A 26 -3.98 -5.54 1.91
C VAL A 26 -5.12 -4.56 1.64
N GLN A 27 -5.04 -3.34 2.14
CA GLN A 27 -6.08 -2.34 1.96
C GLN A 27 -5.47 -0.97 1.67
N ILE A 28 -6.06 -0.24 0.73
CA ILE A 28 -5.78 1.17 0.53
C ILE A 28 -6.90 1.94 1.22
N HIS A 29 -6.53 2.87 2.08
CA HIS A 29 -7.42 3.65 2.91
C HIS A 29 -7.47 5.09 2.42
N TYR A 30 -8.63 5.73 2.57
CA TYR A 30 -8.74 7.18 2.40
C TYR A 30 -8.89 7.83 3.77
N ASP A 31 -7.81 8.46 4.24
CA ASP A 31 -7.84 9.24 5.48
C ASP A 31 -8.56 10.56 5.24
N VAL A 32 -9.84 10.63 5.59
CA VAL A 32 -10.66 11.84 5.44
C VAL A 32 -10.16 13.01 6.29
N ASN A 33 -9.43 12.74 7.39
CA ASN A 33 -8.90 13.82 8.23
C ASN A 33 -7.66 14.47 7.60
N ARG A 34 -6.95 13.74 6.74
CA ARG A 34 -5.71 14.21 6.09
C ARG A 34 -5.85 14.39 4.58
N HIS A 35 -7.02 14.08 4.02
CA HIS A 35 -7.25 14.00 2.58
C HIS A 35 -6.17 13.18 1.84
N HIS A 36 -5.75 12.06 2.43
CA HIS A 36 -4.56 11.31 2.01
C HIS A 36 -4.84 9.82 1.87
N TRP A 37 -4.13 9.14 0.95
CA TRP A 37 -4.24 7.69 0.77
C TRP A 37 -3.03 6.99 1.37
N PHE A 38 -3.28 6.00 2.23
CA PHE A 38 -2.22 5.17 2.80
C PHE A 38 -2.59 3.69 2.65
N THR A 39 -1.61 2.82 2.85
CA THR A 39 -1.79 1.38 2.66
C THR A 39 -1.58 0.64 3.94
N THR A 40 -2.39 -0.38 4.20
CA THR A 40 -2.15 -1.35 5.26
C THR A 40 -2.04 -2.76 4.71
N ALA A 41 -1.25 -3.59 5.38
CA ALA A 41 -1.22 -5.03 5.11
C ALA A 41 -1.25 -5.81 6.42
N PHE A 42 -2.12 -6.81 6.49
CA PHE A 42 -2.17 -7.75 7.60
C PHE A 42 -1.49 -9.06 7.20
N GLN A 43 -0.39 -9.36 7.88
CA GLN A 43 0.36 -10.60 7.70
C GLN A 43 1.06 -10.99 9.00
N LYS A 44 1.06 -12.29 9.34
CA LYS A 44 1.73 -12.84 10.54
C LYS A 44 1.31 -12.13 11.85
N GLY A 45 0.04 -11.75 11.97
CA GLY A 45 -0.51 -11.15 13.19
C GLY A 45 -0.17 -9.67 13.40
N ILE A 46 0.45 -9.02 12.41
CA ILE A 46 0.84 -7.60 12.45
C ILE A 46 0.10 -6.85 11.34
N ILE A 47 -0.33 -5.61 11.63
CA ILE A 47 -0.85 -4.67 10.64
C ILE A 47 0.28 -3.69 10.30
N ALA A 48 0.94 -3.90 9.16
CA ALA A 48 1.87 -2.94 8.61
C ALA A 48 1.09 -1.74 8.05
N VAL A 49 1.48 -0.52 8.37
CA VAL A 49 0.96 0.72 7.79
C VAL A 49 2.06 1.40 7.01
N ALA A 50 1.86 1.61 5.71
CA ALA A 50 2.75 2.32 4.81
C ALA A 50 2.09 3.64 4.38
N ASP A 51 2.70 4.75 4.81
CA ASP A 51 2.17 6.10 4.67
C ASP A 51 3.27 7.02 4.10
N SER A 52 3.08 7.50 2.88
CA SER A 52 4.06 8.33 2.17
C SER A 52 4.11 9.77 2.64
N LEU A 53 3.16 10.24 3.47
CA LEU A 53 3.30 11.51 4.19
C LEU A 53 4.18 11.38 5.44
N ARG A 54 4.60 10.17 5.81
CA ARG A 54 5.47 9.88 6.97
C ARG A 54 4.94 10.45 8.28
N THR A 55 3.63 10.37 8.48
CA THR A 55 3.05 10.72 9.78
C THR A 55 3.44 9.68 10.84
N SER A 56 3.71 10.13 12.06
CA SER A 56 4.03 9.25 13.20
C SER A 56 2.78 8.65 13.84
N HIS A 57 1.58 9.16 13.52
CA HIS A 57 0.34 8.83 14.20
C HIS A 57 -0.81 8.63 13.21
N LEU A 58 -1.63 7.62 13.49
CA LEU A 58 -2.88 7.39 12.78
C LEU A 58 -3.94 8.41 13.22
N SER A 59 -4.64 8.99 12.25
CA SER A 59 -5.81 9.83 12.50
C SER A 59 -6.98 9.02 13.11
N PRO A 60 -8.00 9.69 13.68
CA PRO A 60 -9.22 9.02 14.12
C PRO A 60 -9.92 8.21 13.02
N SER A 61 -9.97 8.73 11.78
CA SER A 61 -10.56 8.00 10.64
C SER A 61 -9.78 6.73 10.30
N ALA A 62 -8.45 6.83 10.19
CA ALA A 62 -7.59 5.68 9.94
C ALA A 62 -7.72 4.61 11.04
N ARG A 63 -7.78 5.03 12.31
CA ARG A 63 -8.00 4.12 13.44
C ARG A 63 -9.34 3.38 13.36
N ARG A 64 -10.41 4.08 12.97
CA ARG A 64 -11.74 3.49 12.78
C ARG A 64 -11.71 2.44 11.68
N GLU A 65 -11.17 2.77 10.51
CA GLU A 65 -11.11 1.86 9.36
C GLU A 65 -10.25 0.63 9.66
N ILE A 66 -9.09 0.80 10.31
CA ILE A 66 -8.24 -0.33 10.73
C ILE A 66 -8.99 -1.26 11.69
N ASN A 67 -9.75 -0.72 12.65
CA ASN A 67 -10.54 -1.55 13.55
C ASN A 67 -11.64 -2.34 12.81
N GLN A 68 -12.33 -1.71 11.86
CA GLN A 68 -13.37 -2.35 11.07
C GLN A 68 -12.80 -3.43 10.14
N CYS A 69 -11.72 -3.13 9.41
CA CYS A 69 -11.07 -4.09 8.53
C CYS A 69 -10.55 -5.31 9.29
N TYR A 70 -9.84 -5.11 10.40
CA TYR A 70 -9.03 -6.18 10.99
C TYR A 70 -9.61 -6.78 12.28
N GLY A 71 -10.77 -6.31 12.73
CA GLY A 71 -11.39 -6.76 13.98
C GLY A 71 -11.72 -8.25 14.04
N ASN A 72 -11.98 -8.89 12.89
CA ASN A 72 -12.29 -10.32 12.82
C ASN A 72 -11.03 -11.21 12.88
N VAL A 73 -9.87 -10.69 12.48
CA VAL A 73 -8.63 -11.48 12.45
C VAL A 73 -7.76 -11.27 13.68
N ILE A 74 -7.88 -10.14 14.38
CA ILE A 74 -7.12 -9.86 15.60
C ILE A 74 -7.92 -9.09 16.65
N LYS A 75 -7.76 -9.48 17.92
CA LYS A 75 -8.27 -8.71 19.05
C LYS A 75 -7.50 -7.41 19.22
N LYS A 76 -8.20 -6.28 19.36
CA LYS A 76 -7.66 -4.92 19.53
C LYS A 76 -6.65 -4.54 18.42
N PRO A 77 -7.09 -4.38 17.16
CA PRO A 77 -6.22 -4.19 16.01
C PRO A 77 -5.15 -3.10 16.15
N LEU A 78 -5.50 -1.96 16.75
CA LEU A 78 -4.58 -0.83 16.94
C LEU A 78 -3.35 -1.15 17.80
N LYS A 79 -3.38 -2.20 18.63
CA LYS A 79 -2.21 -2.65 19.41
C LYS A 79 -1.20 -3.46 18.57
N ARG A 80 -1.58 -3.85 17.35
CA ARG A 80 -0.75 -4.63 16.42
C ARG A 80 -0.35 -3.82 15.19
N VAL A 81 -0.61 -2.52 15.21
CA VAL A 81 -0.18 -1.61 14.15
C VAL A 81 1.32 -1.36 14.25
N HIS A 82 1.99 -1.46 13.11
CA HIS A 82 3.39 -1.09 12.93
C HIS A 82 3.53 -0.13 11.76
N MET A 83 3.97 1.10 12.02
CA MET A 83 4.26 2.09 10.98
C MET A 83 5.56 1.69 10.28
N VAL A 84 5.46 1.30 9.01
CA VAL A 84 6.60 0.89 8.19
C VAL A 84 7.26 2.13 7.62
N LYS A 85 8.60 2.18 7.67
CA LYS A 85 9.37 3.22 6.99
C LYS A 85 9.22 3.04 5.47
N VAL A 86 8.70 4.06 4.80
CA VAL A 86 8.55 4.10 3.34
C VAL A 86 9.18 5.33 2.73
N ASP A 87 9.30 5.34 1.40
CA ASP A 87 9.67 6.56 0.70
C ASP A 87 8.61 7.66 0.91
N GLN A 88 9.08 8.88 1.05
CA GLN A 88 8.23 10.06 1.24
C GLN A 88 7.83 10.60 -0.13
N GLN A 89 6.55 10.90 -0.30
CA GLN A 89 6.09 11.58 -1.52
C GLN A 89 6.64 13.02 -1.55
N PRO A 90 7.03 13.53 -2.73
CA PRO A 90 7.61 14.87 -2.86
C PRO A 90 6.55 15.97 -3.01
N ASN A 91 5.28 15.61 -3.22
CA ASN A 91 4.17 16.50 -3.54
C ASN A 91 2.87 15.99 -2.91
N ASP A 92 1.78 16.76 -3.04
CA ASP A 92 0.48 16.44 -2.47
C ASP A 92 -0.44 15.62 -3.40
N ASP A 93 0.00 15.27 -4.62
CA ASP A 93 -0.85 14.66 -5.65
C ASP A 93 -0.52 13.18 -5.94
N ASP A 94 0.63 12.70 -5.50
CA ASP A 94 1.13 11.35 -5.80
C ASP A 94 0.72 10.30 -4.76
N PHE A 95 -0.01 10.66 -3.69
CA PHE A 95 -0.35 9.72 -2.61
C PHE A 95 -1.03 8.43 -3.11
N GLY A 96 -1.84 8.50 -4.16
CA GLY A 96 -2.47 7.32 -4.75
C GLY A 96 -1.47 6.38 -5.42
N VAL A 97 -0.48 6.94 -6.10
CA VAL A 97 0.59 6.17 -6.78
C VAL A 97 1.49 5.50 -5.75
N PHE A 98 1.84 6.21 -4.68
CA PHE A 98 2.62 5.66 -3.56
C PHE A 98 1.84 4.59 -2.80
N ALA A 99 0.55 4.78 -2.55
CA ALA A 99 -0.29 3.77 -1.90
C ALA A 99 -0.31 2.44 -2.68
N ILE A 100 -0.45 2.51 -4.02
CA ILE A 100 -0.39 1.34 -4.90
C ILE A 100 0.99 0.67 -4.85
N ALA A 101 2.07 1.43 -4.97
CA ALA A 101 3.42 0.90 -4.90
C ALA A 101 3.70 0.23 -3.54
N ASN A 102 3.30 0.87 -2.44
CA ASN A 102 3.42 0.32 -1.10
C ASN A 102 2.60 -0.96 -0.91
N ALA A 103 1.40 -1.06 -1.50
CA ALA A 103 0.61 -2.29 -1.47
C ALA A 103 1.36 -3.46 -2.12
N PHE A 104 1.99 -3.20 -3.26
CA PHE A 104 2.80 -4.20 -3.94
C PHE A 104 4.02 -4.63 -3.12
N GLU A 105 4.76 -3.68 -2.55
CA GLU A 105 5.95 -3.97 -1.74
C GLU A 105 5.61 -4.77 -0.48
N LEU A 106 4.56 -4.37 0.24
CA LEU A 106 4.07 -5.07 1.42
C LEU A 106 3.62 -6.51 1.08
N LEU A 107 2.89 -6.70 -0.01
CA LEU A 107 2.47 -8.03 -0.45
C LEU A 107 3.64 -8.92 -0.91
N SER A 108 4.68 -8.30 -1.48
CA SER A 108 5.87 -8.98 -1.96
C SER A 108 6.87 -9.31 -0.84
N GLY A 109 6.63 -8.86 0.39
CA GLY A 109 7.56 -9.03 1.52
C GLY A 109 8.90 -8.32 1.31
N ARG A 110 8.93 -7.28 0.46
CA ARG A 110 10.13 -6.52 0.11
C ARG A 110 10.28 -5.31 1.03
N ASN A 111 11.48 -4.71 1.01
CA ASN A 111 11.75 -3.50 1.76
C ASN A 111 11.04 -2.29 1.13
N ALA A 112 10.03 -1.78 1.83
CA ALA A 112 9.26 -0.60 1.42
C ALA A 112 10.01 0.73 1.66
N ALA A 113 11.17 0.72 2.33
CA ALA A 113 11.96 1.93 2.61
C ALA A 113 12.80 2.42 1.41
N CYS A 114 12.88 1.64 0.34
CA CYS A 114 13.65 2.01 -0.85
C CYS A 114 13.07 3.25 -1.52
N LYS A 115 13.93 4.13 -2.04
CA LYS A 115 13.55 5.32 -2.78
C LYS A 115 12.98 4.97 -4.15
N TYR A 116 11.85 5.58 -4.50
CA TYR A 116 11.29 5.46 -5.83
C TYR A 116 11.85 6.54 -6.77
N ILE A 117 11.97 6.22 -8.06
CA ILE A 117 12.18 7.23 -9.11
C ILE A 117 10.82 7.85 -9.43
N HIS A 118 10.45 8.92 -8.70
CA HIS A 118 9.10 9.51 -8.71
C HIS A 118 8.55 9.79 -10.12
N GLN A 119 9.39 10.38 -10.99
CA GLN A 119 9.03 10.68 -12.39
C GLN A 119 8.63 9.45 -13.21
N GLN A 120 9.11 8.26 -12.83
CA GLN A 120 8.83 7.01 -13.54
C GLN A 120 7.65 6.24 -12.95
N MET A 121 7.23 6.50 -11.71
CA MET A 121 6.20 5.72 -11.02
C MET A 121 4.87 5.71 -11.79
N ARG A 122 4.39 6.87 -12.24
CA ARG A 122 3.14 6.99 -13.00
C ARG A 122 3.23 6.29 -14.36
N LYS A 123 4.31 6.53 -15.11
CA LYS A 123 4.56 5.87 -16.41
C LYS A 123 4.61 4.35 -16.26
N HIS A 124 5.27 3.86 -15.21
CA HIS A 124 5.33 2.45 -14.90
C HIS A 124 3.95 1.88 -14.55
N LEU A 125 3.17 2.55 -13.70
CA LEU A 125 1.81 2.12 -13.36
C LEU A 125 0.91 2.03 -14.61
N ILE A 126 0.97 3.02 -15.50
CA ILE A 126 0.26 3.01 -16.79
C ILE A 126 0.66 1.79 -17.61
N SER A 127 1.96 1.55 -17.78
CA SER A 127 2.49 0.39 -18.50
C SER A 127 1.98 -0.92 -17.90
N CYS A 128 2.00 -1.07 -16.57
CA CYS A 128 1.48 -2.25 -15.89
C CYS A 128 -0.01 -2.47 -16.15
N LEU A 129 -0.82 -1.41 -16.14
CA LEU A 129 -2.26 -1.48 -16.42
C LEU A 129 -2.54 -1.84 -17.89
N GLU A 130 -1.78 -1.28 -18.83
CA GLU A 130 -1.88 -1.58 -20.25
C GLU A 130 -1.47 -3.03 -20.57
N ASN A 131 -0.36 -3.49 -19.98
CA ASN A 131 0.15 -4.85 -20.17
C ASN A 131 -0.72 -5.89 -19.46
N GLY A 132 -1.31 -5.55 -18.31
CA GLY A 132 -2.28 -6.40 -17.61
C GLY A 132 -3.57 -6.63 -18.42
N LYS A 133 -3.99 -5.65 -19.23
CA LYS A 133 -5.10 -5.83 -20.19
C LYS A 133 -4.73 -6.80 -21.32
N LYS A 134 -3.47 -6.79 -21.75
CA LYS A 134 -2.98 -7.61 -22.88
C LYS A 134 -2.63 -9.04 -22.47
N ASN A 135 -2.10 -9.25 -21.27
CA ASN A 135 -1.66 -10.56 -20.76
C ASN A 135 -2.48 -10.97 -19.54
N LYS A 136 -3.51 -11.81 -19.75
CA LYS A 136 -4.39 -12.34 -18.68
C LYS A 136 -3.69 -13.27 -17.68
N SER A 137 -2.38 -13.47 -17.77
CA SER A 137 -1.60 -14.28 -16.82
C SER A 137 -0.19 -13.71 -16.60
N GLN A 138 0.10 -13.42 -15.32
CA GLN A 138 1.44 -13.44 -14.71
C GLN A 138 2.51 -12.43 -15.19
N HIS A 139 2.37 -11.10 -15.05
CA HIS A 139 3.58 -10.24 -15.24
C HIS A 139 3.76 -8.96 -14.42
N PHE A 140 2.95 -8.65 -13.39
CA PHE A 140 3.17 -7.44 -12.58
C PHE A 140 4.54 -7.40 -11.86
N GLN A 141 5.23 -8.54 -11.73
CA GLN A 141 6.48 -8.67 -10.97
C GLN A 141 7.78 -8.32 -11.71
N ARG A 142 7.81 -8.32 -13.05
CA ARG A 142 9.09 -8.13 -13.78
C ARG A 142 9.49 -6.66 -13.90
N ASP A 143 8.52 -5.76 -14.04
CA ASP A 143 8.82 -4.36 -14.34
C ASP A 143 9.06 -3.50 -13.07
N CYS A 144 8.63 -3.95 -11.89
CA CYS A 144 8.78 -3.20 -10.64
C CYS A 144 10.22 -3.16 -10.10
N LYS A 145 11.18 -3.85 -10.74
CA LYS A 145 12.61 -3.70 -10.43
C LYS A 145 13.16 -2.32 -10.85
N ILE A 146 12.51 -1.65 -11.80
CA ILE A 146 13.04 -0.45 -12.47
C ILE A 146 12.81 0.84 -11.63
N LEU A 147 11.93 0.81 -10.62
CA LEU A 147 11.56 2.01 -9.89
C LEU A 147 12.46 2.35 -8.69
N LYS A 148 13.45 1.54 -8.34
CA LYS A 148 14.28 1.78 -7.15
C LYS A 148 15.65 2.34 -7.53
N MET A 149 16.07 3.39 -6.83
CA MET A 149 17.49 3.75 -6.81
C MET A 149 18.25 2.66 -6.07
N ASN A 150 19.37 2.17 -6.60
CA ASN A 150 20.26 1.30 -5.84
C ASN A 150 20.79 2.06 -4.61
N ASP A 151 21.20 1.35 -3.56
CA ASP A 151 21.81 1.94 -2.35
C ASP A 151 23.09 2.77 -2.63
N THR A 152 23.55 2.77 -3.89
CA THR A 152 24.68 3.54 -4.42
C THR A 152 24.29 4.77 -5.25
N GLY A 153 23.00 5.12 -5.35
CA GLY A 153 22.52 6.29 -6.09
C GLY A 153 22.61 6.18 -7.62
N LYS A 154 22.85 4.98 -8.16
CA LYS A 154 22.88 4.74 -9.61
C LYS A 154 21.67 3.91 -10.06
N THR A 155 21.07 4.30 -11.17
CA THR A 155 20.03 3.55 -11.89
C THR A 155 20.56 2.19 -12.33
N SER A 156 19.84 1.13 -11.98
CA SER A 156 20.01 -0.18 -12.63
C SER A 156 19.36 -0.11 -14.01
N ILE A 157 20.16 -0.30 -15.07
CA ILE A 157 19.70 -0.49 -16.45
C ILE A 157 19.18 -1.92 -16.59
#